data_AF-K1S0I5-F1
#
_entry.id   AF-K1S0I5-F1
#
_cell.length_a   1.000
_cell.length_b   1.000
_cell.length_c   1.000
_cell.angle_alpha   90.00
_cell.angle_beta   90.00
_cell.angle_gamma   90.00
#
_symmetry.space_group_name_H-M   'P 1'
#
loop_
_entity.id
_entity.type
_entity.pdbx_description
1 polymer ?
#
loop_
_entity_poly.entity_id
_entity_poly.type
_entity_poly.pdbx_seq_one_letter_code
_entity_poly.pdbx_strand_id
1 'polypeptide(L)'
;MAKKGQKYRKHSPEFKLSVIMDMRENHLGIMETERKYDVKHDVISKWERIFLEEGAEGLMKERRGRASKVDGIAKGRPPKLDKKN
;
A
#
# COMPACT_ATOMS: atom_id res chain seq x y z
N MET A 1 5.33 18.22 -2.98
CA MET A 1 6.47 17.92 -3.88
C MET A 1 7.53 17.18 -3.07
N ALA A 2 7.97 15.99 -3.50
CA ALA A 2 9.00 15.23 -2.77
C ALA A 2 10.37 15.91 -2.95
N LYS A 3 11.11 16.12 -1.85
CA LYS A 3 12.44 16.75 -1.89
C LYS A 3 13.47 15.78 -2.47
N LYS A 4 14.37 16.28 -3.32
CA LYS A 4 15.48 15.52 -3.94
C LYS A 4 16.30 14.84 -2.83
N GLY A 5 16.35 13.50 -2.82
CA GLY A 5 17.08 12.70 -1.82
C GLY A 5 16.21 11.98 -0.76
N GLN A 6 14.89 12.13 -0.80
CA GLN A 6 14.00 11.47 0.17
C GLN A 6 13.97 9.95 -0.03
N LYS A 7 14.69 9.22 0.84
CA LYS A 7 14.66 7.75 0.88
C LYS A 7 13.34 7.29 1.51
N TYR A 8 12.43 6.75 0.70
CA TYR A 8 11.24 6.11 1.27
C TYR A 8 11.61 4.74 1.82
N ARG A 9 11.22 4.49 3.08
CA ARG A 9 11.33 3.20 3.75
C ARG A 9 10.77 2.11 2.82
N LYS A 10 11.61 1.12 2.50
CA LYS A 10 11.18 -0.06 1.76
C LYS A 10 10.67 -1.04 2.81
N HIS A 11 9.41 -1.43 2.69
CA HIS A 11 8.83 -2.47 3.53
C HIS A 11 8.82 -3.78 2.74
N SER A 12 9.39 -4.83 3.31
CA SER A 12 9.35 -6.18 2.76
C SER A 12 7.90 -6.63 2.61
N PRO A 13 7.57 -7.42 1.58
CA PRO A 13 6.21 -7.91 1.37
C PRO A 13 5.68 -8.70 2.56
N GLU A 14 6.51 -9.51 3.23
CA GLU A 14 6.11 -10.25 4.43
C GLU A 14 5.74 -9.31 5.58
N PHE A 15 6.50 -8.22 5.76
CA PHE A 15 6.20 -7.21 6.77
C PHE A 15 4.85 -6.55 6.53
N LYS A 16 4.54 -6.16 5.28
CA LYS A 16 3.24 -5.56 4.97
C LYS A 16 2.08 -6.53 5.25
N LEU A 17 2.28 -7.81 4.92
CA LEU A 17 1.29 -8.85 5.16
C LEU A 17 1.05 -9.05 6.66
N SER A 18 2.12 -9.17 7.45
CA SER A 18 2.04 -9.31 8.90
C SER A 18 1.30 -8.15 9.54
N VAL A 19 1.58 -6.91 9.13
CA VAL A 19 0.88 -5.71 9.63
C VAL A 19 -0.63 -5.76 9.33
N ILE A 20 -1.03 -6.16 8.11
CA ILE A 20 -2.45 -6.24 7.74
C ILE A 20 -3.16 -7.41 8.41
N MET A 21 -2.49 -8.55 8.56
CA MET A 21 -3.03 -9.71 9.29
C MET A 21 -3.24 -9.37 10.76
N ASP A 22 -2.23 -8.81 11.42
CA ASP A 22 -2.30 -8.40 12.83
C ASP A 22 -3.39 -7.35 13.05
N MET A 23 -3.52 -6.38 12.15
CA MET A 23 -4.59 -5.38 12.19
C MET A 23 -5.98 -6.02 12.12
N ARG A 24 -6.18 -7.02 11.25
CA ARG A 24 -7.47 -7.71 11.10
C ARG A 24 -7.78 -8.68 12.24
N GLU A 25 -6.79 -9.45 12.66
CA GLU A 25 -6.93 -10.46 13.71
C GLU A 25 -7.20 -9.81 15.07
N ASN A 26 -6.50 -8.71 15.36
CA ASN A 26 -6.68 -7.95 16.60
C ASN A 26 -7.74 -6.84 16.48
N HIS A 27 -8.42 -6.72 15.34
CA HIS A 27 -9.40 -5.66 15.05
C HIS A 27 -8.89 -4.24 15.35
N LEU A 28 -7.59 -3.99 15.09
CA LEU A 28 -6.95 -2.72 15.36
C LEU A 28 -7.37 -1.66 14.34
N GLY A 29 -7.57 -0.44 14.81
CA GLY A 29 -7.74 0.71 13.93
C GLY A 29 -6.43 1.10 13.24
N ILE A 30 -6.53 1.80 12.11
CA ILE A 30 -5.37 2.28 11.33
C ILE A 30 -4.40 3.09 12.20
N MET A 31 -4.93 3.92 13.12
CA MET A 31 -4.12 4.74 14.02
C MET A 31 -3.37 3.91 15.08
N GLU A 32 -3.97 2.81 15.54
CA GLU A 32 -3.35 1.90 16.50
C GLU A 32 -2.23 1.11 15.83
N THR A 33 -2.47 0.61 14.62
CA THR A 33 -1.46 -0.05 13.80
C THR A 33 -0.32 0.91 13.45
N GLU A 34 -0.62 2.19 13.18
CA GLU A 34 0.40 3.23 12.98
C GLU A 34 1.30 3.38 14.19
N ARG A 35 0.73 3.43 15.40
CA ARG A 35 1.50 3.54 16.64
C ARG A 35 2.32 2.27 16.93
N LYS A 36 1.77 1.09 16.65
CA LYS A 36 2.43 -0.21 16.93
C LYS A 36 3.62 -0.46 16.01
N TYR A 37 3.49 -0.14 14.72
CA TYR A 37 4.49 -0.45 13.70
C TYR A 37 5.28 0.75 13.18
N ASP A 38 4.98 1.97 13.66
CA ASP A 38 5.57 3.23 13.16
C ASP A 38 5.40 3.39 11.63
N VAL A 39 4.23 2.95 11.14
CA VAL A 39 3.87 3.04 9.71
C VAL A 39 2.76 4.05 9.55
N LYS A 40 2.97 5.03 8.66
CA LYS A 40 1.97 6.07 8.42
C LYS A 40 0.60 5.49 8.06
N HIS A 41 -0.47 6.03 8.63
CA HIS A 41 -1.85 5.61 8.36
C HIS A 41 -2.20 5.59 6.86
N ASP A 42 -1.71 6.55 6.06
CA ASP A 42 -1.91 6.59 4.60
C ASP A 42 -1.30 5.37 3.88
N VAL A 43 -0.18 4.86 4.40
CA VAL A 43 0.47 3.65 3.87
C VAL A 43 -0.32 2.40 4.25
N ILE A 44 -0.77 2.31 5.50
CA ILE A 44 -1.58 1.20 6.00
C ILE A 44 -2.90 1.12 5.23
N SER A 45 -3.60 2.24 5.05
CA SER A 45 -4.85 2.28 4.27
C SER A 45 -4.65 1.81 2.82
N LYS A 46 -3.51 2.15 2.20
CA LYS A 46 -3.16 1.63 0.88
C LYS A 46 -2.94 0.11 0.91
N TRP A 47 -2.25 -0.42 1.91
CA TRP A 47 -2.02 -1.85 2.07
C TRP A 47 -3.32 -2.63 2.31
N GLU A 48 -4.19 -2.12 3.18
CA GLU A 48 -5.51 -2.69 3.45
C GLU A 48 -6.35 -2.74 2.18
N ARG A 49 -6.41 -1.63 1.45
CA ARG A 49 -7.11 -1.61 0.16
C ARG A 49 -6.48 -2.55 -0.86
N ILE A 50 -5.16 -2.76 -0.79
CA ILE A 50 -4.50 -3.72 -1.68
C ILE A 50 -4.91 -5.15 -1.34
N PHE A 51 -4.88 -5.49 -0.05
CA PHE A 51 -5.32 -6.76 0.46
C PHE A 51 -6.78 -7.07 0.16
N LEU A 52 -7.67 -6.08 0.25
CA LEU A 52 -9.10 -6.24 -0.06
C LEU A 52 -9.37 -6.51 -1.54
N GLU A 53 -8.63 -5.87 -2.44
CA GLU A 53 -8.85 -6.00 -3.90
C GLU A 53 -8.08 -7.19 -4.51
N GLU A 54 -6.91 -7.54 -4.00
CA GLU A 54 -5.98 -8.50 -4.62
C GLU A 54 -5.37 -9.51 -3.64
N GLY A 55 -5.76 -9.47 -2.36
CA GLY A 55 -5.23 -10.36 -1.34
C GLY A 55 -3.74 -10.15 -1.02
N ALA A 56 -3.14 -11.20 -0.47
CA ALA A 56 -1.73 -11.27 -0.12
C ALA A 56 -0.81 -11.00 -1.33
N GLU A 57 -1.15 -11.54 -2.50
CA GLU A 57 -0.36 -11.41 -3.73
C GLU A 57 -0.25 -9.96 -4.18
N GLY A 58 -1.31 -9.17 -4.02
CA GLY A 58 -1.30 -7.74 -4.36
C GLY A 58 -0.27 -6.93 -3.56
N LEU A 59 -0.02 -7.30 -2.29
CA LEU A 59 0.96 -6.66 -1.42
C LEU A 59 2.40 -7.01 -1.80
N MET A 60 2.59 -8.21 -2.35
CA MET A 60 3.87 -8.70 -2.86
C MET A 60 4.25 -8.04 -4.20
N LYS A 61 3.26 -7.65 -4.99
CA LYS A 61 3.47 -7.00 -6.29
C LYS A 61 4.16 -5.64 -6.12
N GLU A 62 5.38 -5.50 -6.65
CA GLU A 62 6.08 -4.22 -6.65
C GLU A 62 5.46 -3.24 -7.66
N ARG A 63 4.73 -2.26 -7.16
CA ARG A 63 4.05 -1.20 -7.94
C ARG A 63 4.77 0.14 -7.90
N ARG A 64 5.97 0.17 -7.32
CA ARG A 64 6.71 1.40 -7.08
C ARG A 64 7.37 1.85 -8.39
N GLY A 65 7.25 3.14 -8.69
CA GLY A 65 7.76 3.72 -9.94
C GLY A 65 6.64 4.40 -10.72
N ARG A 66 7.01 5.33 -11.60
CA ARG A 66 6.07 5.99 -12.51
C ARG A 66 5.94 5.10 -13.75
N ALA A 67 4.71 4.87 -14.22
CA ALA A 67 4.50 4.33 -15.55
C ALA A 67 5.23 5.22 -16.58
N SER A 68 6.14 4.65 -17.37
CA SER A 68 6.72 5.35 -18.52
C SER A 68 5.74 5.23 -19.68
N LYS A 69 5.37 6.37 -20.27
CA LYS A 69 4.49 6.42 -21.47
C LYS A 69 5.13 5.72 -22.68
N VAL A 70 6.44 5.46 -22.64
CA VAL A 70 7.26 4.93 -23.73
C VAL A 70 6.90 3.48 -24.10
N ASP A 71 6.42 2.67 -23.16
CA ASP A 71 6.16 1.24 -23.40
C ASP A 71 4.68 0.83 -23.24
N GLY A 72 3.76 1.78 -22.99
CA GLY A 72 2.36 1.44 -22.68
C GLY A 72 2.17 0.67 -21.35
N ILE A 73 3.25 0.46 -20.59
CA ILE A 73 3.22 -0.26 -19.31
C ILE A 73 2.75 0.70 -18.22
N ALA A 74 1.44 0.69 -17.95
CA ALA A 74 0.88 1.32 -16.76
C ALA A 74 1.35 0.59 -15.49
N LYS A 75 2.51 1.00 -14.94
CA LYS A 75 2.95 0.59 -13.60
C LYS A 75 2.20 1.40 -12.56
N GLY A 76 1.11 0.83 -12.06
CA GLY A 76 0.26 1.41 -11.02
C GLY A 76 -1.11 0.72 -10.96
N ARG A 77 -1.81 0.85 -9.83
CA ARG A 77 -3.22 0.44 -9.74
C ARG A 77 -4.09 1.45 -10.51
N PRO A 78 -5.06 1.04 -11.35
CA PRO A 78 -5.95 1.97 -12.04
C PRO A 78 -6.68 2.89 -11.04
N PRO A 79 -7.10 4.10 -11.48
CA PRO A 79 -7.88 5.01 -10.65
C PRO A 79 -9.10 4.30 -10.03
N LYS A 80 -9.56 4.76 -8.85
CA LYS A 80 -10.82 4.28 -8.26
C LYS A 80 -11.91 4.47 -9.32
N LEU A 81 -12.47 3.35 -9.81
CA LEU A 81 -13.61 3.38 -10.72
C LEU A 81 -14.70 4.26 -10.10
N ASP A 82 -15.23 5.17 -10.92
CA ASP A 82 -16.20 6.18 -10.50
C ASP A 82 -17.39 5.56 -9.77
N LYS A 83 -17.77 6.26 -8.70
CA LYS A 83 -19.02 6.03 -7.97
C LYS A 83 -20.16 6.19 -8.98
N LYS A 84 -20.78 5.07 -9.39
CA LYS A 84 -22.01 5.09 -10.17
C LYS A 84 -23.03 5.92 -9.38
N ASN A 85 -23.42 7.06 -9.95
CA ASN A 85 -24.62 7.80 -9.57
C ASN A 85 -25.87 6.95 -9.85
#